data_AF-A0A392TB58-F1
#
_entry.id   AF-A0A392TB58-F1
#
_cell.length_a   1.000
_cell.length_b   1.000
_cell.length_c   1.000
_cell.angle_alpha   90.00
_cell.angle_beta   90.00
_cell.angle_gamma   90.00
#
_symmetry.space_group_name_H-M   'P 1'
#
loop_
_entity.id
_entity.type
_entity.pdbx_description
1 polymer ?
#
loop_
_entity_poly.entity_id
_entity_poly.type
_entity_poly.pdbx_seq_one_letter_code
_entity_poly.pdbx_strand_id
1 'polypeptide(L)' 'MLDLSNNQLCGQIPIGTQLQSFPASSFEGNSNLCGEPLDRKCPEEELAEHQKPQVRA' A
#
# COMPACT_ATOMS: atom_id res chain seq x y z
N MET A 1 -19.52 5.11 -0.66
CA MET A 1 -18.83 4.51 0.49
C MET A 1 -18.23 3.19 0.00
N LEU A 2 -16.91 3.03 0.08
CA LEU A 2 -16.24 1.77 -0.25
C LEU A 2 -15.94 1.03 1.06
N ASP A 3 -16.24 -0.25 1.13
CA ASP A 3 -15.92 -1.11 2.26
C ASP A 3 -15.32 -2.41 1.75
N LEU A 4 -14.03 -2.59 2.01
CA LEU A 4 -13.25 -3.79 1.73
C LEU A 4 -12.76 -4.43 3.03
N SER A 5 -13.35 -4.05 4.16
CA SER A 5 -12.97 -4.56 5.47
C SER A 5 -13.27 -6.06 5.58
N ASN A 6 -12.56 -6.73 6.49
CA ASN A 6 -12.80 -8.13 6.87
C ASN A 6 -12.76 -9.12 5.70
N ASN A 7 -11.82 -8.91 4.77
CA ASN A 7 -11.54 -9.80 3.66
C ASN A 7 -10.16 -10.48 3.82
N GLN A 8 -9.77 -11.24 2.80
CA GLN A 8 -8.47 -11.90 2.72
C GLN A 8 -7.54 -11.20 1.71
N LEU A 9 -7.62 -9.86 1.62
CA LEU A 9 -6.75 -9.08 0.74
C LEU A 9 -5.32 -9.08 1.27
N CYS A 10 -4.36 -8.99 0.35
CA CYS A 10 -2.93 -9.00 0.66
C CYS A 10 -2.15 -8.02 -0.22
N GLY A 11 -0.95 -7.67 0.23
CA GLY A 11 -0.03 -6.79 -0.49
C GLY A 11 -0.21 -5.32 -0.15
N GLN A 12 0.41 -4.46 -0.98
CA GLN A 12 0.39 -3.02 -0.80
C GLN A 12 -0.87 -2.39 -1.40
N ILE A 13 -1.52 -1.49 -0.67
CA ILE A 13 -2.58 -0.64 -1.21
C ILE A 13 -1.97 0.27 -2.31
N PRO A 14 -2.49 0.23 -3.55
CA PRO A 14 -1.91 0.99 -4.67
C PRO A 14 -1.83 2.50 -4.41
N ILE A 15 -0.61 3.03 -4.50
CA ILE A 15 -0.32 4.47 -4.36
C ILE A 15 -0.79 5.24 -5.61
N GLY A 16 -1.27 6.47 -5.42
CA GLY A 16 -1.69 7.35 -6.52
C GLY A 16 -3.07 7.00 -7.08
N THR A 17 -3.81 6.12 -6.41
CA THR A 17 -5.18 5.74 -6.77
C THR A 17 -6.19 6.38 -5.84
N GLN A 18 -7.47 6.35 -6.24
CA GLN A 18 -8.58 6.78 -5.38
C GLN A 18 -8.69 5.98 -4.07
N LEU A 19 -8.01 4.83 -3.96
CA LEU A 19 -8.06 3.97 -2.78
C LEU A 19 -7.48 4.67 -1.54
N GLN A 20 -6.49 5.54 -1.73
CA GLN A 20 -5.87 6.32 -0.65
C GLN A 20 -6.78 7.40 -0.06
N SER A 21 -7.86 7.77 -0.78
CA SER A 21 -8.83 8.75 -0.30
C SER A 21 -9.90 8.15 0.63
N PHE A 22 -9.96 6.82 0.74
CA PHE A 22 -10.89 6.15 1.64
C PHE A 22 -10.29 6.01 3.05
N PRO A 23 -11.13 5.95 4.10
CA PRO A 23 -10.64 5.79 5.47
C PRO A 23 -9.99 4.42 5.67
N ALA A 24 -9.05 4.34 6.62
CA ALA A 24 -8.39 3.09 7.02
C ALA A 24 -9.39 1.97 7.38
N SER A 25 -10.53 2.32 7.99
CA SER A 25 -11.60 1.39 8.35
C SER A 25 -12.14 0.59 7.15
N SER A 26 -12.11 1.17 5.94
CA SER A 26 -12.50 0.48 4.71
C SER A 26 -11.57 -0.68 4.35
N PHE A 27 -10.41 -0.81 5.00
CA PHE A 27 -9.38 -1.81 4.69
C PHE A 27 -9.01 -2.68 5.91
N GLU A 28 -9.62 -2.42 7.08
CA GLU A 28 -9.38 -3.18 8.32
C GLU A 28 -9.76 -4.66 8.18
N GLY A 29 -9.25 -5.53 9.06
CA GLY A 29 -9.53 -6.96 9.02
C GLY A 29 -8.84 -7.75 7.91
N ASN A 30 -7.99 -7.10 7.08
CA ASN A 30 -7.14 -7.77 6.09
C ASN A 30 -5.71 -7.95 6.64
N SER A 31 -5.42 -9.13 7.22
CA SER A 31 -4.16 -9.39 7.95
C SER A 31 -2.88 -9.23 7.13
N ASN A 32 -2.94 -9.43 5.81
CA ASN A 32 -1.77 -9.36 4.92
C ASN A 32 -1.73 -8.08 4.06
N LEU A 33 -2.64 -7.14 4.30
CA LEU A 33 -2.69 -5.85 3.62
C LEU A 33 -1.84 -4.81 4.36
N CYS A 34 -1.15 -3.97 3.61
CA CYS A 34 -0.24 -2.94 4.14
C CYS A 34 -0.23 -1.70 3.23
N GLY A 35 0.36 -0.60 3.70
CA GLY A 35 0.43 0.68 2.99
C GLY A 35 -0.72 1.64 3.34
N GLU A 36 -0.56 2.92 2.99
CA GLU A 36 -1.57 3.94 3.26
C GLU A 36 -2.89 3.60 2.57
N PRO A 37 -4.06 3.77 3.24
CA PRO A 37 -4.27 4.52 4.50
C PRO A 37 -4.12 3.70 5.80
N LEU A 38 -3.67 2.45 5.77
CA LEU A 38 -3.43 1.68 7.00
C LEU A 38 -2.11 2.13 7.66
N ASP A 39 -2.07 2.17 9.00
CA ASP A 39 -0.84 2.41 9.79
C ASP A 39 0.16 1.23 9.75
N ARG A 40 -0.02 0.30 8.82
CA ARG A 40 0.82 -0.89 8.63
C ARG A 40 1.75 -0.64 7.46
N LYS A 41 3.03 -0.40 7.74
CA LYS A 41 4.05 -0.29 6.68
C LYS A 41 4.20 -1.63 5.98
N CYS A 42 4.29 -1.60 4.65
CA CYS A 42 4.68 -2.79 3.91
C CYS A 42 6.14 -3.12 4.18
N PRO A 43 6.52 -4.41 4.20
CA PRO A 43 7.92 -4.78 4.12
C PRO A 43 8.49 -4.15 2.84
N GLU A 44 9.64 -3.50 2.97
CA GLU A 44 10.32 -2.82 1.89
C GLU A 44 10.94 -3.88 0.98
N GLU A 45 10.13 -4.51 0.13
CA GLU A 45 10.63 -5.33 -0.98
C GLU A 45 11.24 -4.38 -2.01
N GLU A 46 12.53 -4.09 -1.85
CA GLU A 46 13.49 -3.76 -2.92
C GLU A 46 13.09 -2.71 -3.98
N LEU A 47 12.21 -1.77 -3.69
CA LEU A 47 11.95 -0.62 -4.59
C LEU A 47 13.14 0.38 -4.64
N ALA A 48 14.22 0.11 -3.89
CA ALA A 48 15.44 0.91 -3.87
C ALA A 48 16.51 0.49 -4.92
N GLU A 49 16.36 -0.62 -5.65
CA GLU A 49 17.41 -1.07 -6.60
C GLU A 49 17.20 -0.60 -8.05
N HIS A 50 16.05 -0.03 -8.44
CA HIS A 50 15.78 0.32 -9.85
C HIS A 50 15.61 1.81 -10.19
N GLN A 51 15.81 2.73 -9.25
CA GLN A 51 15.74 4.17 -9.54
C GLN A 51 16.86 5.00 -8.90
N LYS A 52 18.09 4.49 -8.84
CA LYS A 52 19.24 5.42 -8.82
C LYS A 52 19.34 6.05 -10.21
N PRO A 53 19.23 7.38 -10.37
CA PRO A 53 19.56 8.00 -11.64
C PRO A 53 21.03 7.72 -11.90
N GLN A 54 21.33 6.91 -12.91
CA GLN A 54 22.67 6.79 -13.45
C GLN A 54 22.99 8.08 -14.20
N VAL A 55 23.38 9.12 -13.47
CA VAL A 55 24.11 10.26 -14.04
C VAL A 55 25.48 9.76 -14.46
N ARG A 56 25.62 9.41 -15.74
CA ARG A 56 26.91 9.08 -16.35
C ARG A 56 27.59 10.40 -16.73
N ALA A 57 28.68 10.73 -16.04
CA ALA A 57 29.66 11.72 -16.48
C ALA A 57 30.62 11.09 -17.50
#